data_AF-A0A7J4JRJ3-F1
#
_entry.id   AF-A0A7J4JRJ3-F1
#
_cell.length_a   1.000
_cell.length_b   1.000
_cell.length_c   1.000
_cell.angle_alpha   90.00
_cell.angle_beta   90.00
_cell.angle_gamma   90.00
#
_symmetry.space_group_name_H-M   'P 1'
#
loop_
_entity.id
_entity.type
_entity.pdbx_description
1 polymer ?
#
loop_
_entity_poly.entity_id
_entity_poly.type
_entity_poly.pdbx_seq_one_letter_code
_entity_poly.pdbx_strand_id
1 'polypeptide(L)'
;MENSNRKGPIVARGHVRTGVVVSDRSKKTVIVEYDTLESFPKYKRFARSKSRLPVHNPESIGAKLGDEVEVAECRKISKTKAWIVTRIIKQAAGKVVLDRKGGRALEEEAERLKKAEVKRD
;
A
#
# COMPACT_ATOMS: atom_id res chain seq x y z
N MET A 1 5.98 16.56 -33.68
CA MET A 1 4.84 15.82 -33.08
C MET A 1 5.05 15.79 -31.59
N GLU A 2 4.63 16.85 -30.91
CA GLU A 2 5.10 17.18 -29.58
C GLU A 2 4.02 16.81 -28.56
N ASN A 3 4.11 15.62 -27.96
CA ASN A 3 3.26 15.29 -26.82
C ASN A 3 3.78 16.08 -25.63
N SER A 4 3.30 17.33 -25.56
CA SER A 4 3.62 18.28 -24.50
C SER A 4 3.39 17.64 -23.15
N ASN A 5 4.51 17.44 -22.50
CA ASN A 5 4.74 17.04 -21.13
C ASN A 5 3.72 17.72 -20.19
N ARG A 6 2.59 17.06 -19.92
CA ARG A 6 1.62 17.44 -18.90
C ARG A 6 2.30 17.31 -17.53
N LYS A 7 3.14 18.25 -17.12
CA LYS A 7 3.79 18.33 -15.79
C LYS A 7 3.14 19.42 -14.93
N GLY A 8 1.81 19.58 -15.05
CA GLY A 8 1.04 20.32 -14.06
C GLY A 8 0.85 19.49 -12.78
N PRO A 9 0.51 20.15 -11.65
CA PRO A 9 0.20 19.46 -10.40
C PRO A 9 -0.89 18.41 -10.64
N ILE A 10 -0.75 17.26 -9.97
CA ILE A 10 -1.75 16.19 -10.06
C ILE A 10 -2.93 16.60 -9.18
N VAL A 11 -4.04 16.98 -9.82
CA VAL A 11 -5.28 17.32 -9.14
C VAL A 11 -6.19 16.10 -9.11
N ALA A 12 -6.76 15.83 -7.93
CA ALA A 12 -7.82 14.84 -7.75
C ALA A 12 -9.12 15.30 -8.40
N ARG A 13 -9.87 14.39 -9.02
CA ARG A 13 -11.16 14.65 -9.67
C ARG A 13 -12.04 13.41 -9.64
N GLY A 14 -13.31 13.55 -10.01
CA GLY A 14 -14.18 12.42 -10.32
C GLY A 14 -14.49 11.56 -9.10
N HIS A 15 -14.41 10.24 -9.26
CA HIS A 15 -14.82 9.29 -8.23
C HIS A 15 -13.80 9.19 -7.09
N VAL A 16 -14.33 9.08 -5.88
CA VAL A 16 -13.56 8.82 -4.66
C VAL A 16 -13.90 7.42 -4.17
N ARG A 17 -12.87 6.69 -3.72
CA ARG A 17 -13.02 5.34 -3.16
C ARG A 17 -12.18 5.22 -1.90
N THR A 18 -12.63 4.36 -1.01
CA THR A 18 -11.91 4.00 0.22
C THR A 18 -11.47 2.55 0.13
N GLY A 19 -10.26 2.26 0.59
CA GLY A 19 -9.74 0.91 0.62
C GLY A 19 -8.50 0.77 1.50
N VAL A 20 -8.00 -0.44 1.59
CA VAL A 20 -6.83 -0.78 2.43
C VAL A 20 -5.60 -0.99 1.55
N VAL A 21 -4.46 -0.48 2.00
CA VAL A 21 -3.18 -0.69 1.31
C VAL A 21 -2.70 -2.12 1.56
N VAL A 22 -2.63 -2.92 0.49
CA VAL A 22 -2.19 -4.32 0.55
C VAL A 22 -0.70 -4.47 0.25
N SER A 23 -0.11 -3.57 -0.55
CA SER A 23 1.31 -3.66 -0.91
C SER A 23 1.90 -2.29 -1.21
N ASP A 24 3.06 -2.03 -0.60
CA ASP A 24 3.89 -0.83 -0.77
C ASP A 24 5.28 -1.17 -1.34
N ARG A 25 5.39 -2.26 -2.10
CA ARG A 25 6.69 -2.70 -2.66
C ARG A 25 7.21 -1.80 -3.78
N SER A 26 6.39 -0.90 -4.33
CA SER A 26 6.70 -0.13 -5.53
C SER A 26 6.98 1.33 -5.20
N LYS A 27 8.00 1.91 -5.83
CA LYS A 27 8.37 3.32 -5.62
C LYS A 27 7.18 4.25 -5.96
N LYS A 28 6.82 5.13 -5.01
CA LYS A 28 5.76 6.15 -5.14
C LYS A 28 4.40 5.58 -5.55
N THR A 29 4.13 4.32 -5.22
CA THR A 29 2.90 3.63 -5.62
C THR A 29 2.51 2.55 -4.66
N VAL A 30 1.26 2.59 -4.26
CA VAL A 30 0.64 1.59 -3.38
C VAL A 30 -0.45 0.83 -4.14
N ILE A 31 -0.64 -0.43 -3.77
CA ILE A 31 -1.77 -1.23 -4.24
C ILE A 31 -2.86 -1.16 -3.18
N VAL A 32 -3.99 -0.56 -3.54
CA VAL A 32 -5.16 -0.42 -2.67
C VAL A 32 -6.19 -1.47 -3.07
N GLU A 33 -6.68 -2.23 -2.10
CA GLU A 33 -7.77 -3.18 -2.26
C GLU A 33 -9.04 -2.60 -1.66
N TYR A 34 -10.15 -2.70 -2.39
CA TYR A 34 -11.46 -2.31 -1.91
C TYR A 34 -12.45 -3.46 -2.12
N ASP A 35 -13.36 -3.64 -1.17
CA ASP A 35 -14.42 -4.64 -1.23
C ASP A 35 -15.56 -4.15 -2.13
N THR A 36 -16.13 -5.04 -2.93
CA THR A 36 -17.32 -4.78 -3.76
C THR A 36 -18.29 -5.94 -3.62
N LEU A 37 -19.60 -5.64 -3.60
CA LEU A 37 -20.64 -6.66 -3.65
C LEU A 37 -21.15 -6.78 -5.08
N GLU A 38 -20.95 -7.95 -5.67
CA GLU A 38 -21.49 -8.26 -7.00
C GLU A 38 -22.84 -8.97 -6.84
N SER A 39 -23.88 -8.41 -7.46
CA SER A 39 -25.22 -8.99 -7.46
C SER A 39 -25.37 -10.00 -8.59
N PHE A 40 -25.84 -11.21 -8.29
CA PHE A 40 -26.23 -12.21 -9.28
C PHE A 40 -27.75 -12.20 -9.46
N PRO A 41 -28.30 -11.55 -10.51
CA PRO A 41 -29.75 -11.29 -10.61
C PRO A 41 -30.58 -12.57 -10.68
N LYS A 42 -30.11 -13.58 -11.43
CA LYS A 42 -30.78 -14.89 -11.56
C LYS A 42 -30.99 -15.57 -10.21
N TYR A 43 -30.01 -15.46 -9.30
CA TYR A 43 -30.02 -16.16 -8.02
C TYR A 43 -30.48 -15.27 -6.86
N LYS A 44 -30.68 -13.95 -7.08
CA LYS A 44 -30.97 -12.95 -6.03
C LYS A 44 -29.99 -13.02 -4.84
N ARG A 45 -28.72 -13.32 -5.12
CA ARG A 45 -27.64 -13.43 -4.14
C ARG A 45 -26.55 -12.39 -4.42
N PHE A 46 -25.79 -12.06 -3.38
CA PHE A 46 -24.62 -11.20 -3.47
C PHE A 46 -23.35 -12.00 -3.18
N ALA A 47 -22.30 -11.78 -3.97
CA ALA A 47 -20.96 -12.30 -3.67
C ALA A 47 -20.02 -11.15 -3.31
N ARG A 48 -19.13 -11.39 -2.34
CA ARG A 48 -18.05 -10.47 -2.02
C ARG A 48 -16.92 -10.67 -3.03
N SER A 49 -16.61 -9.60 -3.76
CA SER A 49 -15.46 -9.53 -4.65
C SER A 49 -14.49 -8.46 -4.14
N LYS A 50 -13.22 -8.61 -4.50
CA LYS A 50 -12.14 -7.71 -4.12
C LYS A 50 -11.47 -7.19 -5.37
N SER A 51 -11.38 -5.88 -5.48
CA SER A 51 -10.73 -5.23 -6.61
C SER A 51 -9.51 -4.45 -6.14
N ARG A 52 -8.46 -4.46 -6.96
CA ARG A 52 -7.16 -3.85 -6.63
C ARG A 52 -6.84 -2.73 -7.60
N LEU A 53 -6.40 -1.60 -7.05
CA LEU A 53 -6.02 -0.41 -7.80
C LEU A 53 -4.55 -0.06 -7.56
N PRO A 54 -3.75 0.15 -8.60
CA PRO A 54 -2.45 0.79 -8.47
C PRO A 54 -2.63 2.30 -8.36
N VAL A 55 -2.27 2.84 -7.20
CA VAL A 55 -2.51 4.24 -6.83
C VAL A 55 -1.18 4.96 -6.65
N HIS A 56 -1.09 6.19 -7.14
CA HIS A 56 0.07 7.04 -6.89
C HIS A 56 0.07 7.54 -5.44
N ASN A 57 1.17 7.26 -4.74
CA ASN A 57 1.40 7.72 -3.37
C ASN A 57 2.33 8.95 -3.42
N PRO A 58 1.83 10.17 -3.15
CA PRO A 58 2.68 11.34 -3.03
C PRO A 58 3.49 11.28 -1.73
N GLU A 59 4.71 11.80 -1.78
CA GLU A 59 5.65 11.79 -0.65
C GLU A 59 5.11 12.54 0.59
N SER A 60 4.23 13.51 0.38
CA SER A 60 3.57 14.26 1.45
C SER A 60 2.62 13.42 2.31
N ILE A 61 2.02 12.36 1.76
CA ILE A 61 1.06 11.50 2.49
C ILE A 61 1.75 10.24 3.00
N GLY A 62 2.57 9.59 2.15
CA GLY A 62 3.41 8.47 2.59
C GLY A 62 2.63 7.29 3.17
N ALA A 63 1.53 6.87 2.53
CA ALA A 63 0.73 5.72 2.99
C ALA A 63 1.54 4.42 3.03
N LYS A 64 1.37 3.64 4.10
CA LYS A 64 2.08 2.40 4.38
C LYS A 64 1.16 1.18 4.28
N LEU A 65 1.76 0.00 4.37
CA LEU A 65 1.04 -1.27 4.34
C LEU A 65 0.06 -1.37 5.51
N GLY A 66 -1.20 -1.70 5.21
CA GLY A 66 -2.28 -1.84 6.19
C GLY A 66 -3.04 -0.55 6.50
N ASP A 67 -2.64 0.59 5.95
CA ASP A 67 -3.38 1.84 6.12
C ASP A 67 -4.71 1.80 5.35
N GLU A 68 -5.75 2.41 5.94
CA GLU A 68 -7.00 2.70 5.25
C GLU A 68 -6.92 4.08 4.63
N VAL A 69 -7.05 4.12 3.30
CA VAL A 69 -6.79 5.30 2.49
C VAL A 69 -7.99 5.69 1.65
N GLU A 70 -8.18 6.99 1.51
CA GLU A 70 -9.07 7.59 0.54
C GLU A 70 -8.28 7.89 -0.73
N VAL A 71 -8.80 7.39 -1.86
CA VAL A 71 -8.20 7.53 -3.18
C VAL A 71 -9.18 8.21 -4.13
N ALA A 72 -8.67 9.10 -4.97
CA ALA A 72 -9.46 9.81 -5.95
C ALA A 72 -8.93 9.56 -7.36
N GLU A 73 -9.80 9.63 -8.36
CA GLU A 73 -9.39 9.60 -9.76
C GLU A 73 -8.53 10.82 -10.09
N CYS A 74 -7.58 10.64 -11.00
CA CYS A 74 -6.77 11.73 -11.50
C CYS A 74 -6.56 11.58 -13.01
N ARG A 75 -5.78 12.49 -13.60
CA ARG A 75 -5.25 12.24 -14.94
C ARG A 75 -4.38 10.99 -14.91
N LYS A 76 -4.32 10.26 -16.02
CA LYS A 76 -3.44 9.10 -16.13
C LYS A 76 -1.98 9.48 -15.84
N ILE A 77 -1.37 8.85 -14.84
CA ILE A 77 0.03 9.07 -14.41
C ILE A 77 0.94 8.07 -15.12
N SER A 78 0.48 6.83 -15.27
CA SER A 78 1.19 5.76 -15.99
C SER A 78 0.21 4.86 -16.73
N LYS A 79 0.70 3.79 -17.38
CA LYS A 79 -0.13 2.83 -18.12
C LYS A 79 -1.34 2.34 -17.31
N THR A 80 -1.14 2.07 -16.02
CA THR A 80 -2.17 1.49 -15.13
C THR A 80 -2.61 2.46 -14.02
N LYS A 81 -1.77 3.45 -13.66
CA LYS A 81 -2.04 4.36 -12.54
C LYS A 81 -2.86 5.55 -13.03
N ALA A 82 -4.10 5.63 -12.56
CA ALA A 82 -5.02 6.74 -12.82
C ALA A 82 -5.70 7.26 -11.54
N TRP A 83 -5.14 6.89 -10.38
CA TRP A 83 -5.66 7.22 -9.05
C TRP A 83 -4.54 7.82 -8.20
N ILE A 84 -4.90 8.73 -7.29
CA ILE A 84 -4.00 9.35 -6.32
C ILE A 84 -4.55 9.14 -4.91
N VAL A 85 -3.65 8.96 -3.94
CA VAL A 85 -4.02 8.98 -2.52
C VAL A 85 -4.27 10.43 -2.11
N THR A 86 -5.44 10.70 -1.52
CA THR A 86 -5.81 12.04 -1.06
C THR A 86 -5.63 12.17 0.45
N ARG A 87 -6.04 11.14 1.20
CA ARG A 87 -6.01 11.17 2.67
C ARG A 87 -5.83 9.76 3.24
N ILE A 88 -5.14 9.66 4.38
CA ILE A 88 -5.16 8.46 5.22
C ILE A 88 -6.30 8.63 6.23
N ILE A 89 -7.27 7.72 6.19
CA ILE A 89 -8.44 7.73 7.09
C ILE A 89 -8.04 7.09 8.42
N LYS A 90 -7.37 5.94 8.35
CA LYS A 90 -6.92 5.19 9.52
C LYS A 90 -5.52 4.66 9.27
N GLN A 91 -4.61 4.96 10.18
CA GLN A 91 -3.28 4.39 10.17
C GLN A 91 -3.33 2.94 10.65
N ALA A 92 -2.50 2.09 10.06
CA ALA A 92 -2.30 0.73 10.51
C ALA A 92 -1.86 0.75 11.99
N ALA A 93 -2.62 0.08 12.85
CA ALA A 93 -2.17 -0.22 14.20
C ALA A 93 -0.90 -1.06 14.06
N GLY A 94 0.26 -0.50 14.44
CA GLY A 94 1.59 -1.02 14.12
C GLY A 94 1.73 -2.52 14.36
N LYS A 95 1.50 -3.30 13.32
CA LYS A 95 2.05 -4.64 13.22
C LYS A 95 3.42 -4.46 12.61
N VAL A 96 4.43 -4.51 13.47
CA VAL A 96 5.80 -4.79 13.07
C VAL A 96 5.72 -6.05 12.24
N VAL A 97 5.82 -5.91 10.91
CA VAL A 97 5.94 -7.07 10.04
C VAL A 97 7.26 -7.69 10.44
N LEU A 98 7.21 -8.82 11.15
CA LEU A 98 8.38 -9.64 11.35
C LEU A 98 8.84 -10.05 9.96
N ASP A 99 9.83 -9.33 9.43
CA ASP A 99 10.54 -9.71 8.23
C ASP A 99 11.15 -11.09 8.50
N ARG A 100 10.53 -12.13 7.95
CA ARG A 100 11.09 -13.50 7.92
C ARG A 100 12.37 -13.60 7.06
N LYS A 101 12.96 -12.48 6.65
CA LYS A 101 14.25 -12.42 5.96
C LYS A 101 15.26 -11.74 6.86
N GLY A 102 16.00 -12.57 7.59
CA GLY A 102 17.09 -12.12 8.45
C GLY A 102 17.34 -12.99 9.69
N GLY A 103 16.74 -14.18 9.81
CA GLY A 103 16.87 -15.03 11.00
C GLY A 103 18.29 -15.44 11.37
N ARG A 104 19.28 -15.31 10.47
CA ARG A 104 20.66 -15.72 10.76
C ARG A 104 21.56 -14.63 11.33
N ALA A 105 21.28 -13.34 11.11
CA ALA A 105 22.19 -12.27 11.52
C ALA A 105 22.02 -11.86 13.00
N LEU A 106 20.78 -11.86 13.50
CA LEU A 106 20.49 -11.51 14.90
C LEU A 106 20.79 -12.67 15.87
N GLU A 107 20.64 -13.93 15.42
CA GLU A 107 21.02 -15.11 16.21
C GLU A 107 22.54 -15.19 16.41
N GLU A 108 23.34 -14.86 15.38
CA GLU A 108 24.81 -14.84 15.48
C GLU A 108 25.33 -13.74 16.43
N GLU A 109 24.66 -12.58 16.49
CA GLU A 109 25.02 -11.50 17.41
C GLU A 109 24.66 -11.84 18.87
N ALA A 110 23.51 -12.49 19.08
CA ALA A 110 23.08 -12.97 20.40
C ALA A 110 23.96 -14.11 20.92
N GLU A 111 24.46 -15.01 20.05
CA GLU A 111 25.38 -16.08 20.45
C GLU A 111 26.78 -15.54 20.79
N ARG A 112 27.25 -14.50 20.08
CA ARG A 112 28.51 -13.80 20.39
C ARG A 112 28.50 -13.15 21.77
N LEU A 113 27.40 -12.50 22.14
CA LEU A 113 27.26 -11.88 23.45
C LEU A 113 27.22 -12.92 24.59
N LYS A 114 26.48 -14.02 24.40
CA LYS A 114 26.47 -15.14 25.35
C LYS A 114 27.84 -15.79 25.53
N LYS A 115 28.61 -15.99 24.45
CA LYS A 115 30.00 -16.48 24.54
C LYS A 115 30.96 -15.48 25.19
N ALA A 116 30.68 -14.17 25.07
CA ALA A 116 31.48 -13.14 25.74
C ALA A 116 31.22 -13.06 27.24
N GLU A 117 30.00 -13.38 27.70
CA GLU A 117 29.66 -13.48 29.13
C GLU A 117 30.22 -14.75 29.78
N VAL A 118 30.14 -15.91 29.13
CA VAL A 118 30.67 -17.19 29.66
C VAL A 118 32.20 -17.21 29.81
N LYS A 119 32.91 -16.28 29.16
CA LYS A 119 34.37 -16.16 29.22
C LYS A 119 34.86 -15.17 30.30
N ARG A 120 33.95 -14.60 31.09
CA ARG A 120 34.27 -13.67 32.19
C ARG A 120 34.28 -14.34 33.58
N ASP A 121 33.91 -15.61 33.67
CA ASP A 121 34.04 -16.46 34.87
C ASP A 121 35.23 -17.43 34.76
#